data_AF-A0A8C5WMQ6-F1
#
_entry.id   AF-A0A8C5WMQ6-F1
#
_cell.length_a   1.000
_cell.length_b   1.000
_cell.length_c   1.000
_cell.angle_alpha   90.00
_cell.angle_beta   90.00
_cell.angle_gamma   90.00
#
_symmetry.space_group_name_H-M   'P 1'
#
loop_
_entity.id
_entity.type
_entity.pdbx_description
1 polymer ?
#
loop_
_entity_poly.entity_id
_entity_poly.type
_entity_poly.pdbx_seq_one_letter_code
_entity_poly.pdbx_strand_id
1 'polypeptide(L)'
;MDPDTVAEWCGEHSSQSECCIVMDIPADTWAEDQIRQAVATLAPDHRGLILDIEKNPDTSHMYVLLKWRKGVPPCFQGTSVKLAEEVEVQLIKPSTPRGESASVSVPSPLAMIGPEFIVAIGDLLAKCQKTSPPHTNFGYRRLRNFTGNVPTPAGEETFEEWVEQAMQALDEWDVPEAQKKQRITESLKGPASEAVRNLKLSRKDCTALDYLNVLEEVFGQTEKAAELVYQYEHTYQRRGERMTEYMRRLDKILHQILLKKGAEPAEVDKIRIKQILRGSQPLDPVMMQLRSRAGNQELKYLELIRVVREEEALLEEKSFRRGERAYAQPVRHNDGLQPESDSLDAYGSDEDEQEHLVVFKSTEKNCPKPSRKFRKLKLNCNKRMRNCAGY
;
A
#
# COMPACT_ATOMS: atom_id res chain seq x y z
N MET A 1 41.63 27.82 -3.67
CA MET A 1 41.56 27.82 -5.14
C MET A 1 40.83 29.09 -5.56
N ASP A 2 41.31 29.81 -6.56
CA ASP A 2 40.65 31.04 -7.04
C ASP A 2 39.63 30.75 -8.17
N PRO A 3 38.68 31.66 -8.44
CA PRO A 3 37.63 31.48 -9.45
C PRO A 3 38.11 31.22 -10.88
N ASP A 4 39.29 31.73 -11.26
CA ASP A 4 39.84 31.56 -12.62
C ASP A 4 40.40 30.14 -12.77
N THR A 5 41.15 29.66 -11.77
CA THR A 5 41.61 28.25 -11.70
C THR A 5 40.42 27.27 -11.72
N VAL A 6 39.30 27.60 -11.07
CA VAL A 6 38.09 26.77 -11.12
C VAL A 6 37.46 26.75 -12.52
N ALA A 7 37.51 27.85 -13.27
CA ALA A 7 37.00 27.91 -14.64
C ALA A 7 37.85 27.06 -15.60
N GLU A 8 39.16 27.06 -15.43
CA GLU A 8 40.08 26.17 -16.17
C GLU A 8 39.79 24.69 -15.85
N TRP A 9 39.65 24.34 -14.56
CA TRP A 9 39.35 22.96 -14.13
C TRP A 9 37.99 22.45 -14.66
N CYS A 10 37.00 23.32 -14.80
CA CYS A 10 35.74 23.00 -15.48
C CYS A 10 35.94 22.70 -16.97
N GLY A 11 36.82 23.45 -17.63
CA GLY A 11 37.16 23.29 -19.04
C GLY A 11 37.82 21.96 -19.35
N GLU A 12 38.77 21.52 -18.51
CA GLU A 12 39.42 20.21 -18.61
C GLU A 12 38.41 19.05 -18.62
N HIS A 13 37.35 19.18 -17.83
CA HIS A 13 36.26 18.20 -17.72
C HIS A 13 35.10 18.45 -18.70
N SER A 14 35.33 19.22 -19.78
CA SER A 14 34.32 19.53 -20.81
C SER A 14 32.98 20.02 -20.22
N SER A 15 33.06 20.89 -19.21
CA SER A 15 31.90 21.34 -18.44
C SER A 15 31.74 22.85 -18.48
N GLN A 16 30.49 23.32 -18.59
CA GLN A 16 30.17 24.75 -18.62
C GLN A 16 30.29 25.35 -17.22
N SER A 17 30.96 26.49 -17.09
CA SER A 17 31.13 27.22 -15.83
C SER A 17 29.81 27.51 -15.10
N GLU A 18 28.71 27.71 -15.82
CA GLU A 18 27.38 28.00 -15.25
C GLU A 18 26.72 26.78 -14.58
N CYS A 19 27.26 25.59 -14.82
CA CYS A 19 26.75 24.32 -14.30
C CYS A 19 27.64 23.71 -13.21
N CYS A 20 28.75 24.37 -12.85
CA CYS A 20 29.76 23.84 -11.96
C CYS A 20 29.97 24.70 -10.71
N ILE A 21 30.36 24.05 -9.62
CA ILE A 21 30.85 24.73 -8.41
C ILE A 21 31.93 23.88 -7.75
N VAL A 22 32.89 24.53 -7.10
CA VAL A 22 33.89 23.85 -6.26
C VAL A 22 33.54 24.05 -4.80
N MET A 23 33.56 22.98 -4.02
CA MET A 23 33.50 23.04 -2.56
C MET A 23 34.90 22.99 -1.99
N ASP A 24 35.24 23.96 -1.15
CA ASP A 24 36.48 23.99 -0.37
C ASP A 24 36.21 23.40 1.02
N ILE A 25 36.73 22.20 1.24
CA ILE A 25 36.56 21.44 2.48
C ILE A 25 37.88 21.54 3.27
N PRO A 26 37.85 22.09 4.51
CA PRO A 26 39.04 22.22 5.34
C PRO A 26 39.72 20.89 5.64
N ALA A 27 41.03 20.92 5.85
CA ALA A 27 41.83 19.73 6.19
C ALA A 27 41.28 19.01 7.42
N ASP A 28 41.47 17.69 7.47
CA ASP A 28 41.07 16.78 8.56
C ASP A 28 39.59 16.79 8.93
N THR A 29 38.74 17.44 8.12
CA THR A 29 37.31 17.52 8.37
C THR A 29 36.63 16.21 8.04
N TRP A 30 36.84 15.65 6.83
CA TRP A 30 36.25 14.40 6.37
C TRP A 30 37.25 13.55 5.56
N ALA A 31 37.04 12.23 5.52
CA ALA A 31 37.69 11.35 4.54
C ALA A 31 36.99 11.44 3.17
N GLU A 32 37.68 11.05 2.09
CA GLU A 32 37.13 11.10 0.72
C GLU A 32 35.77 10.36 0.60
N ASP A 33 35.64 9.20 1.24
CA ASP A 33 34.38 8.43 1.24
C ASP A 33 33.22 9.18 1.93
N GLN A 34 33.51 9.92 3.00
CA GLN A 34 32.52 10.73 3.71
C GLN A 34 32.08 11.92 2.86
N ILE A 35 32.99 12.53 2.11
CA ILE A 35 32.68 13.59 1.15
C ILE A 35 31.75 13.05 0.06
N ARG A 36 32.07 11.90 -0.54
CA ARG A 36 31.25 11.27 -1.57
C ARG A 36 29.85 10.95 -1.06
N GLN A 37 29.74 10.43 0.17
CA GLN A 37 28.45 10.14 0.81
C GLN A 37 27.63 11.40 1.13
N ALA A 38 28.27 12.46 1.63
CA ALA A 38 27.61 13.71 1.95
C ALA A 38 27.10 14.43 0.69
N VAL A 39 27.91 14.46 -0.37
CA VAL A 39 27.50 15.01 -1.68
C VAL A 39 26.32 14.21 -2.26
N ALA A 40 26.35 12.88 -2.16
CA ALA A 40 25.25 12.04 -2.61
C ALA A 40 23.94 12.33 -1.85
N THR A 41 24.05 12.64 -0.55
CA THR A 41 22.91 13.02 0.30
C THR A 41 22.35 14.40 -0.08
N LEU A 42 23.20 15.32 -0.53
CA LEU A 42 22.79 16.64 -1.04
C LEU A 42 22.17 16.60 -2.45
N ALA A 43 22.40 15.53 -3.20
CA ALA A 43 21.92 15.35 -4.57
C ALA A 43 21.02 14.10 -4.72
N PRO A 44 19.92 13.96 -3.94
CA PRO A 44 19.11 12.74 -3.89
C PRO A 44 18.40 12.38 -5.21
N ASP A 45 18.32 13.33 -6.15
CA ASP A 45 17.71 13.12 -7.48
C ASP A 45 18.73 12.80 -8.60
N HIS A 46 19.98 12.46 -8.26
CA HIS A 46 21.09 12.23 -9.21
C HIS A 46 21.40 13.42 -10.14
N ARG A 47 21.09 14.65 -9.68
CA ARG A 47 21.22 15.86 -10.51
C ARG A 47 22.59 16.53 -10.43
N GLY A 48 23.35 16.31 -9.35
CA GLY A 48 24.72 16.77 -9.16
C GLY A 48 25.71 15.60 -9.23
N LEU A 49 26.78 15.74 -10.00
CA LEU A 49 27.83 14.74 -10.19
C LEU A 49 29.15 15.30 -9.66
N ILE A 50 29.89 14.48 -8.92
CA ILE A 50 31.30 14.77 -8.61
C ILE A 50 32.08 14.51 -9.90
N LEU A 51 32.67 15.56 -10.47
CA LEU A 51 33.57 15.43 -11.61
C LEU A 51 34.96 15.01 -11.16
N ASP A 52 35.47 15.66 -10.11
CA ASP A 52 36.84 15.47 -9.66
C ASP A 52 37.01 15.90 -8.19
N ILE A 53 38.08 15.39 -7.55
CA ILE A 53 38.48 15.74 -6.18
C ILE A 53 39.99 15.97 -6.18
N GLU A 54 40.42 17.18 -5.81
CA GLU A 54 41.82 17.54 -5.73
C GLU A 54 42.19 17.91 -4.28
N LYS A 55 43.33 17.40 -3.80
CA LYS A 55 43.86 17.77 -2.48
C LYS A 55 44.97 18.80 -2.64
N ASN A 56 44.83 19.93 -1.97
CA ASN A 56 45.90 20.91 -1.91
C ASN A 56 47.08 20.38 -1.07
N PRO A 57 48.29 20.27 -1.63
CA PRO A 57 49.45 19.71 -0.92
C PRO A 57 49.92 20.58 0.24
N ASP A 58 49.71 21.90 0.19
CA ASP A 58 50.21 22.85 1.19
C ASP A 58 49.24 23.02 2.37
N THR A 59 47.93 23.11 2.08
CA THR A 59 46.92 23.33 3.11
C THR A 59 46.22 22.05 3.57
N SER A 60 46.40 20.94 2.85
CA SER A 60 45.62 19.70 3.02
C SER A 60 44.10 19.87 2.84
N HIS A 61 43.63 21.01 2.33
CA HIS A 61 42.23 21.20 1.95
C HIS A 61 41.85 20.28 0.78
N MET A 62 40.60 19.86 0.74
CA MET A 62 40.06 19.11 -0.38
C MET A 62 39.09 19.97 -1.18
N TYR A 63 39.37 20.08 -2.47
CA TYR A 63 38.52 20.74 -3.46
C TYR A 63 37.69 19.69 -4.18
N VAL A 64 36.37 19.87 -4.19
CA VAL A 64 35.44 18.93 -4.82
C VAL A 64 34.71 19.65 -5.94
N LEU A 65 34.94 19.25 -7.18
CA LEU A 65 34.27 19.81 -8.35
C LEU A 65 32.94 19.12 -8.59
N LEU A 66 31.85 19.88 -8.49
CA LEU A 66 30.48 19.40 -8.71
C LEU A 66 29.89 19.97 -9.99
N LYS A 67 29.14 19.15 -10.74
CA LYS A 67 28.40 19.55 -11.95
C LYS A 67 26.93 19.17 -11.89
N TRP A 68 26.05 20.07 -12.32
CA TRP A 68 24.63 19.80 -12.52
C TRP A 68 24.21 19.85 -13.98
N ARG A 69 23.26 18.99 -14.38
CA ARG A 69 22.75 18.94 -15.76
C ARG A 69 21.90 20.14 -16.19
N LYS A 70 21.28 20.85 -15.23
CA LYS A 70 20.30 21.92 -15.49
C LYS A 70 20.66 23.22 -14.76
N GLY A 71 21.94 23.44 -14.50
CA GLY A 71 22.44 24.58 -13.72
C GLY A 71 22.55 24.31 -12.22
N VAL A 72 23.35 25.14 -11.54
CA VAL A 72 23.64 25.03 -10.11
C VAL A 72 22.37 25.36 -9.27
N PRO A 73 21.96 24.49 -8.33
CA PRO A 73 20.76 24.72 -7.52
C PRO A 73 20.85 25.98 -6.64
N PRO A 74 19.72 26.60 -6.25
CA PRO A 74 19.71 27.81 -5.42
C PRO A 74 20.48 27.70 -4.10
N CYS A 75 20.51 26.52 -3.47
CA CYS A 75 21.27 26.30 -2.22
C CYS A 75 22.79 26.37 -2.39
N PHE A 76 23.30 26.27 -3.63
CA PHE A 76 24.72 26.43 -3.96
C PHE A 76 25.00 27.79 -4.61
N GLN A 77 24.04 28.71 -4.62
CA GLN A 77 24.25 30.08 -5.11
C GLN A 77 24.82 31.02 -4.05
N GLY A 78 24.94 30.57 -2.79
CA GLY A 78 25.59 31.31 -1.71
C GLY A 78 27.12 31.25 -1.75
N THR A 79 27.74 31.74 -0.68
CA THR A 79 29.20 31.66 -0.45
C THR A 79 29.61 30.42 0.33
N SER A 80 28.67 29.79 1.05
CA SER A 80 28.90 28.58 1.84
C SER A 80 27.67 27.67 1.82
N VAL A 81 27.86 26.39 2.15
CA VAL A 81 26.79 25.41 2.36
C VAL A 81 27.10 24.54 3.57
N LYS A 82 26.07 24.11 4.30
CA LYS A 82 26.23 23.16 5.40
C LYS A 82 26.12 21.73 4.89
N LEU A 83 27.18 20.95 5.05
CA LEU A 83 27.20 19.52 4.76
C LEU A 83 26.89 18.74 6.04
N ALA A 84 26.02 17.73 5.93
CA ALA A 84 25.59 16.85 7.03
C ALA A 84 25.17 17.60 8.32
N GLU A 85 24.58 18.80 8.16
CA GLU A 85 24.11 19.70 9.24
C GLU A 85 25.19 20.22 10.23
N GLU A 86 26.43 19.75 10.12
CA GLU A 86 27.50 20.03 11.11
C GLU A 86 28.67 20.85 10.55
N VAL A 87 28.97 20.76 9.25
CA VAL A 87 30.17 21.37 8.65
C VAL A 87 29.80 22.42 7.61
N GLU A 88 30.22 23.67 7.82
CA GLU A 88 30.08 24.73 6.83
C GLU A 88 31.29 24.75 5.88
N VAL A 89 31.05 24.49 4.60
CA VAL A 89 32.08 24.50 3.56
C VAL A 89 31.91 25.71 2.65
N GLN A 90 33.02 26.24 2.15
CA GLN A 90 33.00 27.40 1.26
C GLN A 90 32.75 26.97 -0.18
N LEU A 91 32.02 27.79 -0.92
CA LEU A 91 31.67 27.57 -2.32
C LEU A 91 32.45 28.53 -3.21
N ILE A 92 33.17 27.99 -4.18
CA ILE A 92 33.95 28.74 -5.15
C ILE A 92 33.28 28.57 -6.52
N LYS A 93 32.82 29.67 -7.10
CA LYS A 93 32.20 29.70 -8.41
C LYS A 93 33.25 29.97 -9.49
N PRO A 94 33.15 29.36 -10.68
CA PRO A 94 34.05 29.67 -11.77
C PRO A 94 33.80 31.09 -12.29
N SER A 95 34.85 31.78 -12.72
CA SER A 95 34.71 33.08 -13.38
C SER A 95 33.98 32.93 -14.73
N THR A 96 33.21 33.97 -15.10
CA THR A 96 32.44 33.97 -16.37
C THR A 96 33.31 34.60 -17.45
N PRO A 97 33.49 33.98 -18.63
CA PRO A 97 34.27 34.60 -19.69
C PRO A 97 33.57 35.88 -20.18
N ARG A 98 34.26 37.02 -19.99
CA ARG A 98 33.78 38.36 -20.32
C ARG A 98 33.76 38.57 -21.83
N GLY A 99 32.62 38.32 -22.48
CA GLY A 99 32.37 38.75 -23.85
C GLY A 99 32.08 40.26 -23.91
N GLU A 100 32.91 40.99 -24.66
CA GLU A 100 32.71 42.40 -24.98
C GLU A 100 31.39 42.61 -25.75
N SER A 101 30.50 43.46 -25.25
CA SER A 101 29.39 44.04 -26.01
C SER A 101 28.91 45.32 -25.33
N ALA A 102 29.01 46.43 -26.05
CA ALA A 102 28.71 47.79 -25.60
C ALA A 102 27.29 47.95 -25.05
N SER A 103 27.17 48.62 -23.90
CA SER A 103 25.90 49.02 -23.30
C SER A 103 25.39 50.31 -23.95
N VAL A 104 24.27 50.20 -24.68
CA VAL A 104 23.37 51.32 -24.92
C VAL A 104 22.33 51.33 -23.82
N SER A 105 22.30 52.42 -23.07
CA SER A 105 21.38 52.68 -21.97
C SER A 105 19.98 53.03 -22.50
N VAL A 106 18.98 52.23 -22.09
CA VAL A 106 17.57 52.64 -22.11
C VAL A 106 17.00 52.33 -20.72
N PRO A 107 16.35 53.28 -20.01
CA PRO A 107 15.82 53.02 -18.68
C PRO A 107 14.55 52.16 -18.74
N SER A 108 14.51 51.12 -17.89
CA SER A 108 13.39 50.19 -17.75
C SER A 108 12.33 50.73 -16.76
N PRO A 109 11.02 50.53 -17.01
CA PRO A 109 9.90 51.14 -16.28
C PRO A 109 9.69 50.68 -14.82
N LEU A 110 10.65 49.98 -14.21
CA LEU A 110 10.54 49.42 -12.85
C LEU A 110 10.80 50.44 -11.72
N ALA A 111 11.18 51.68 -12.03
CA ALA A 111 11.47 52.71 -11.03
C ALA A 111 10.23 53.24 -10.26
N MET A 112 9.02 52.76 -10.57
CA MET A 112 7.76 53.18 -9.93
C MET A 112 7.26 52.23 -8.83
N ILE A 113 7.93 51.10 -8.56
CA ILE A 113 7.49 50.18 -7.51
C ILE A 113 8.11 50.63 -6.18
N GLY A 114 7.35 51.44 -5.44
CA GLY A 114 7.74 51.89 -4.10
C GLY A 114 7.88 50.73 -3.10
N PRO A 115 8.69 50.91 -2.04
CA PRO A 115 8.95 49.87 -1.04
C PRO A 115 7.68 49.31 -0.38
N GLU A 116 6.62 50.12 -0.29
CA GLU A 116 5.29 49.73 0.20
C GLU A 116 4.68 48.53 -0.56
N PHE A 117 4.86 48.48 -1.89
CA PHE A 117 4.33 47.39 -2.71
C PHE A 117 5.13 46.10 -2.53
N ILE A 118 6.45 46.22 -2.33
CA ILE A 118 7.36 45.09 -2.04
C ILE A 118 7.01 44.50 -0.66
N VAL A 119 6.74 45.34 0.34
CA VAL A 119 6.29 44.92 1.66
C VAL A 119 4.92 44.26 1.59
N ALA A 120 3.97 44.82 0.85
CA ALA A 120 2.64 44.22 0.68
C ALA A 120 2.69 42.84 -0.02
N ILE A 121 3.57 42.67 -1.01
CA ILE A 121 3.83 41.35 -1.62
C ILE A 121 4.50 40.42 -0.61
N GLY A 122 5.47 40.91 0.17
CA GLY A 122 6.13 40.15 1.22
C GLY A 122 5.16 39.63 2.29
N ASP A 123 4.23 40.47 2.73
CA ASP A 123 3.18 40.12 3.70
C ASP A 123 2.17 39.13 3.11
N LEU A 124 1.83 39.28 1.84
CA LEU A 124 0.97 38.32 1.13
C LEU A 124 1.69 36.98 0.97
N LEU A 125 2.99 36.97 0.65
CA LEU A 125 3.81 35.77 0.54
C LEU A 125 3.96 35.08 1.90
N ALA A 126 4.16 35.85 2.98
CA ALA A 126 4.23 35.34 4.35
C ALA A 126 2.89 34.75 4.82
N LYS A 127 1.76 35.34 4.40
CA LYS A 127 0.42 34.79 4.63
C LYS A 127 0.16 33.52 3.81
N CYS A 128 0.70 33.43 2.59
CA CYS A 128 0.61 32.25 1.73
C CYS A 128 1.60 31.13 2.13
N GLN A 129 2.71 31.44 2.81
CA GLN A 129 3.71 30.48 3.32
C GLN A 129 3.24 29.67 4.54
N LYS A 130 2.00 29.88 5.02
CA LYS A 130 1.31 28.90 5.88
C LYS A 130 0.83 27.65 5.12
N THR A 131 1.37 27.38 3.93
CA THR A 131 1.38 26.03 3.37
C THR A 131 2.49 25.24 4.06
N SER A 132 2.08 24.25 4.86
CA SER A 132 2.92 23.26 5.53
C SER A 132 4.12 22.82 4.68
N PRO A 133 5.31 22.60 5.29
CA PRO A 133 6.48 22.11 4.58
C PRO A 133 6.17 20.75 3.91
N PRO A 134 6.85 20.41 2.80
CA PRO A 134 6.69 19.12 2.15
C PRO A 134 7.15 18.03 3.13
N HIS A 135 6.20 17.38 3.78
CA HIS A 135 6.46 16.24 4.65
C HIS A 135 7.19 15.19 3.84
N THR A 136 8.42 14.90 4.24
CA THR A 136 9.17 13.73 3.79
C THR A 136 8.33 12.49 4.07
N ASN A 137 8.11 11.70 3.00
CA ASN A 137 7.24 10.53 2.95
C ASN A 137 7.76 9.37 3.81
N PHE A 138 7.65 9.46 5.14
CA PHE A 138 7.82 8.30 6.03
C PHE A 138 6.52 7.90 6.76
N GLY A 139 5.36 8.44 6.34
CA GLY A 139 4.04 8.06 6.87
C GLY A 139 2.85 8.31 5.93
N TYR A 140 3.08 8.58 4.64
CA TYR A 140 2.02 8.91 3.70
C TYR A 140 1.68 7.72 2.79
N ARG A 141 0.65 6.95 3.17
CA ARG A 141 -0.03 6.06 2.23
C ARG A 141 -1.13 6.84 1.51
N ARG A 142 -0.93 7.14 0.23
CA ARG A 142 -1.98 7.74 -0.61
C ARG A 142 -3.09 6.71 -0.85
N LEU A 143 -4.34 7.11 -0.63
CA LEU A 143 -5.50 6.29 -0.98
C LEU A 143 -5.63 6.18 -2.50
N ARG A 144 -6.03 4.99 -2.97
CA ARG A 144 -6.41 4.82 -4.39
C ARG A 144 -7.66 5.63 -4.71
N ASN A 145 -7.88 5.87 -5.99
CA ASN A 145 -9.10 6.55 -6.41
C ASN A 145 -10.31 5.63 -6.26
N PHE A 146 -11.44 6.21 -5.85
CA PHE A 146 -12.74 5.54 -5.77
C PHE A 146 -13.83 6.42 -6.35
N THR A 147 -14.49 5.93 -7.40
CA THR A 147 -15.58 6.66 -8.07
C THR A 147 -16.97 6.26 -7.56
N GLY A 148 -17.15 5.02 -7.09
CA GLY A 148 -18.46 4.50 -6.68
C GLY A 148 -19.33 3.96 -7.83
N ASN A 149 -18.73 3.62 -8.96
CA ASN A 149 -19.43 3.01 -10.11
C ASN A 149 -19.45 1.47 -10.01
N VAL A 150 -20.53 0.85 -10.47
CA VAL A 150 -20.67 -0.60 -10.63
C VAL A 150 -21.00 -0.92 -12.09
N PRO A 151 -20.23 -1.80 -12.78
CA PRO A 151 -19.02 -2.47 -12.31
C PRO A 151 -17.85 -1.51 -12.08
N THR A 152 -16.92 -1.88 -11.19
CA THR A 152 -15.74 -1.07 -10.85
C THR A 152 -14.87 -0.81 -12.09
N PRO A 153 -14.53 0.45 -12.41
CA PRO A 153 -13.65 0.78 -13.53
C PRO A 153 -12.26 0.14 -13.41
N ALA A 154 -11.63 -0.16 -14.55
CA ALA A 154 -10.28 -0.71 -14.57
C ALA A 154 -9.28 0.25 -13.92
N GLY A 155 -8.53 -0.25 -12.93
CA GLY A 155 -7.54 0.54 -12.17
C GLY A 155 -8.09 1.18 -10.88
N GLU A 156 -9.39 1.06 -10.61
CA GLU A 156 -10.01 1.41 -9.33
C GLU A 156 -10.23 0.17 -8.45
N GLU A 157 -10.38 0.40 -7.15
CA GLU A 157 -10.72 -0.64 -6.16
C GLU A 157 -12.24 -0.70 -5.96
N THR A 158 -12.73 -1.87 -5.54
CA THR A 158 -14.11 -1.99 -5.04
C THR A 158 -14.30 -1.15 -3.78
N PHE A 159 -15.54 -0.85 -3.41
CA PHE A 159 -15.79 -0.04 -2.21
C PHE A 159 -15.20 -0.71 -0.95
N GLU A 160 -15.34 -2.04 -0.84
CA GLU A 160 -14.86 -2.84 0.29
C GLU A 160 -13.34 -2.77 0.44
N GLU A 161 -12.61 -2.90 -0.66
CA GLU A 161 -11.14 -2.81 -0.66
C GLU A 161 -10.68 -1.39 -0.32
N TRP A 162 -11.32 -0.39 -0.92
CA TRP A 162 -10.97 1.01 -0.72
C TRP A 162 -11.25 1.48 0.71
N VAL A 163 -12.41 1.11 1.30
CA VAL A 163 -12.78 1.54 2.65
C VAL A 163 -11.89 0.89 3.71
N GLU A 164 -11.46 -0.36 3.50
CA GLU A 164 -10.46 -1.02 4.37
C GLU A 164 -9.13 -0.25 4.32
N GLN A 165 -8.65 0.12 3.12
CA GLN A 165 -7.47 0.95 2.96
C GLN A 165 -7.63 2.31 3.65
N ALA A 166 -8.79 2.95 3.51
CA ALA A 166 -9.08 4.26 4.09
C ALA A 166 -9.15 4.21 5.63
N MET A 167 -9.75 3.17 6.20
CA MET A 167 -9.80 2.97 7.64
C MET A 167 -8.40 2.75 8.23
N GLN A 168 -7.58 1.92 7.58
CA GLN A 168 -6.19 1.72 8.00
C GLN A 168 -5.40 3.03 7.93
N ALA A 169 -5.51 3.76 6.81
CA ALA A 169 -4.82 5.02 6.64
C ALA A 169 -5.25 6.07 7.67
N LEU A 170 -6.52 6.12 8.07
CA LEU A 170 -6.99 7.05 9.10
C LEU A 170 -6.37 6.82 10.48
N ASP A 171 -6.07 5.56 10.83
CA ASP A 171 -5.40 5.17 12.06
C ASP A 171 -3.90 5.50 12.02
N GLU A 172 -3.27 5.32 10.86
CA GLU A 172 -1.84 5.59 10.65
C GLU A 172 -1.51 7.07 10.45
N TRP A 173 -2.44 7.86 9.88
CA TRP A 173 -2.22 9.27 9.62
C TRP A 173 -2.17 10.08 10.92
N ASP A 174 -0.97 10.52 11.27
CA ASP A 174 -0.73 11.50 12.34
C ASP A 174 -0.74 12.93 11.80
N VAL A 175 -1.90 13.36 11.29
CA VAL A 175 -2.11 14.71 10.75
C VAL A 175 -3.42 15.31 11.24
N PRO A 176 -3.59 16.65 11.19
CA PRO A 176 -4.83 17.30 11.59
C PRO A 176 -6.05 16.78 10.83
N GLU A 177 -7.20 16.82 11.49
CA GLU A 177 -8.49 16.36 10.95
C GLU A 177 -8.84 16.96 9.58
N ALA A 178 -8.49 18.23 9.36
CA ALA A 178 -8.67 18.90 8.07
C ALA A 178 -7.89 18.21 6.94
N GLN A 179 -6.65 17.79 7.20
CA GLN A 179 -5.84 17.07 6.22
C GLN A 179 -6.38 15.66 5.97
N LYS A 180 -6.85 14.95 7.01
CA LYS A 180 -7.51 13.63 6.84
C LYS A 180 -8.71 13.74 5.90
N LYS A 181 -9.58 14.73 6.15
CA LYS A 181 -10.75 15.05 5.31
C LYS A 181 -10.37 15.41 3.88
N GLN A 182 -9.31 16.20 3.70
CA GLN A 182 -8.80 16.55 2.39
C GLN A 182 -8.30 15.31 1.64
N ARG A 183 -7.45 14.49 2.25
CA ARG A 183 -6.90 13.27 1.65
C ARG A 183 -7.97 12.27 1.21
N ILE A 184 -9.00 12.07 2.04
CA ILE A 184 -10.17 11.28 1.63
C ILE A 184 -10.83 11.94 0.41
N THR A 185 -11.15 13.23 0.49
CA THR A 185 -11.82 13.93 -0.63
C THR A 185 -11.02 13.87 -1.94
N GLU A 186 -9.69 13.93 -1.88
CA GLU A 186 -8.79 13.86 -3.05
C GLU A 186 -8.84 12.50 -3.76
N SER A 187 -9.05 11.42 -3.01
CA SER A 187 -9.20 10.07 -3.54
C SER A 187 -10.59 9.78 -4.12
N LEU A 188 -11.60 10.59 -3.79
CA LEU A 188 -12.96 10.39 -4.30
C LEU A 188 -13.15 11.07 -5.66
N LYS A 189 -13.95 10.43 -6.52
CA LYS A 189 -14.40 10.93 -7.83
C LYS A 189 -15.90 10.65 -8.01
N GLY A 190 -16.50 11.26 -9.03
CA GLY A 190 -17.88 10.97 -9.47
C GLY A 190 -18.92 10.90 -8.32
N PRO A 191 -19.80 9.88 -8.33
CA PRO A 191 -20.82 9.67 -7.29
C PRO A 191 -20.28 9.67 -5.86
N ALA A 192 -19.10 9.09 -5.62
CA ALA A 192 -18.51 9.05 -4.29
C ALA A 192 -18.13 10.44 -3.75
N SER A 193 -17.60 11.31 -4.62
CA SER A 193 -17.32 12.71 -4.28
C SER A 193 -18.62 13.50 -4.00
N GLU A 194 -19.69 13.19 -4.73
CA GLU A 194 -21.00 13.81 -4.57
C GLU A 194 -21.64 13.46 -3.21
N ALA A 195 -21.57 12.19 -2.78
CA ALA A 195 -22.09 11.77 -1.48
C ALA A 195 -21.47 12.57 -0.32
N VAL A 196 -20.14 12.73 -0.32
CA VAL A 196 -19.42 13.52 0.70
C VAL A 196 -19.76 15.02 0.58
N ARG A 197 -19.97 15.54 -0.63
CA ARG A 197 -20.40 16.93 -0.85
C ARG A 197 -21.79 17.17 -0.24
N ASN A 198 -22.74 16.27 -0.48
CA ASN A 198 -24.10 16.36 0.06
C ASN A 198 -24.09 16.29 1.60
N LEU A 199 -23.27 15.42 2.17
CA LEU A 199 -23.04 15.40 3.62
C LEU A 199 -22.56 16.76 4.14
N LYS A 200 -21.54 17.37 3.51
CA LYS A 200 -21.01 18.69 3.90
C LYS A 200 -22.04 19.80 3.82
N LEU A 201 -23.00 19.73 2.88
CA LEU A 201 -24.10 20.70 2.78
C LEU A 201 -25.09 20.55 3.94
N SER A 202 -25.34 19.31 4.39
CA SER A 202 -26.26 19.03 5.49
C SER A 202 -25.67 19.28 6.88
N ARG A 203 -24.36 19.07 7.06
CA ARG A 203 -23.68 19.08 8.36
C ARG A 203 -22.28 19.69 8.27
N LYS A 204 -22.04 20.77 9.02
CA LYS A 204 -20.79 21.58 8.94
C LYS A 204 -19.62 21.03 9.74
N ASP A 205 -19.88 20.23 10.78
CA ASP A 205 -18.91 19.71 11.74
C ASP A 205 -18.47 18.25 11.46
N CYS A 206 -18.56 17.82 10.20
CA CYS A 206 -18.18 16.46 9.81
C CYS A 206 -16.68 16.19 10.02
N THR A 207 -16.40 14.98 10.51
CA THR A 207 -15.07 14.37 10.61
C THR A 207 -14.73 13.55 9.34
N ALA A 208 -13.48 13.12 9.21
CA ALA A 208 -13.03 12.20 8.18
C ALA A 208 -13.71 10.83 8.32
N LEU A 209 -13.98 10.40 9.56
CA LEU A 209 -14.74 9.19 9.82
C LEU A 209 -16.20 9.33 9.36
N ASP A 210 -16.80 10.51 9.52
CA ASP A 210 -18.14 10.78 8.99
C ASP A 210 -18.22 10.66 7.46
N TYR A 211 -17.12 10.98 6.75
CA TYR A 211 -17.06 10.78 5.30
C TYR A 211 -17.07 9.29 4.95
N LEU A 212 -16.34 8.46 5.69
CA LEU A 212 -16.38 7.02 5.46
C LEU A 212 -17.75 6.43 5.79
N ASN A 213 -18.41 6.90 6.85
CA ASN A 213 -19.74 6.43 7.23
C ASN A 213 -20.79 6.74 6.14
N VAL A 214 -20.81 7.94 5.56
CA VAL A 214 -21.77 8.24 4.48
C VAL A 214 -21.46 7.44 3.21
N LEU A 215 -20.18 7.16 2.94
CA LEU A 215 -19.82 6.30 1.81
C LEU A 215 -20.25 4.85 2.03
N GLU A 216 -20.13 4.32 3.25
CA GLU A 216 -20.67 3.01 3.63
C GLU A 216 -22.20 2.97 3.48
N GLU A 217 -22.91 4.04 3.83
CA GLU A 217 -24.37 4.11 3.65
C GLU A 217 -24.80 4.11 2.18
N VAL A 218 -24.01 4.69 1.28
CA VAL A 218 -24.35 4.85 -0.14
C VAL A 218 -23.83 3.70 -1.01
N PHE A 219 -22.60 3.24 -0.76
CA PHE A 219 -21.88 2.28 -1.60
C PHE A 219 -21.59 0.95 -0.90
N GLY A 220 -21.80 0.88 0.42
CA GLY A 220 -21.59 -0.33 1.18
C GLY A 220 -22.58 -1.44 0.83
N GLN A 221 -22.15 -2.66 1.10
CA GLN A 221 -23.01 -3.84 1.04
C GLN A 221 -24.22 -3.68 1.95
N THR A 222 -25.40 -3.79 1.34
CA THR A 222 -26.70 -3.72 2.04
C THR A 222 -26.98 -4.95 2.89
N GLU A 223 -26.23 -6.04 2.67
CA GLU A 223 -26.33 -7.30 3.39
C GLU A 223 -26.20 -7.07 4.89
N LYS A 224 -27.22 -7.53 5.62
CA LYS A 224 -27.22 -7.45 7.08
C LYS A 224 -26.26 -8.48 7.64
N ALA A 225 -25.70 -8.20 8.81
CA ALA A 225 -24.82 -9.15 9.48
C ALA A 225 -25.50 -10.51 9.81
N ALA A 226 -26.83 -10.55 9.90
CA ALA A 226 -27.58 -11.80 10.04
C ALA A 226 -27.62 -12.61 8.73
N GLU A 227 -27.74 -11.94 7.59
CA GLU A 227 -27.75 -12.55 6.27
C GLU A 227 -26.37 -13.09 5.90
N LEU A 228 -25.29 -12.34 6.21
CA LEU A 228 -23.92 -12.83 6.04
C LEU A 228 -23.64 -14.07 6.91
N VAL A 229 -24.12 -14.09 8.16
CA VAL A 229 -24.01 -15.29 9.01
C VAL A 229 -24.78 -16.47 8.42
N TYR A 230 -26.00 -16.23 7.94
CA TYR A 230 -26.78 -17.26 7.25
C TYR A 230 -26.03 -17.79 6.02
N GLN A 231 -25.51 -16.90 5.19
CA GLN A 231 -24.72 -17.26 4.00
C GLN A 231 -23.47 -18.06 4.39
N TYR A 232 -22.76 -17.65 5.44
CA TYR A 232 -21.58 -18.35 5.94
C TYR A 232 -21.91 -19.79 6.37
N GLU A 233 -22.98 -19.96 7.16
CA GLU A 233 -23.41 -21.27 7.64
C GLU A 233 -23.92 -22.19 6.53
N HIS A 234 -24.41 -21.62 5.43
CA HIS A 234 -24.93 -22.33 4.26
C HIS A 234 -23.96 -22.36 3.08
N THR A 235 -22.70 -21.98 3.29
CA THR A 235 -21.65 -22.14 2.29
C THR A 235 -21.02 -23.52 2.47
N TYR A 236 -21.19 -24.36 1.45
CA TYR A 236 -20.65 -25.72 1.38
C TYR A 236 -19.54 -25.82 0.33
N GLN A 237 -18.64 -26.78 0.51
CA GLN A 237 -17.64 -27.17 -0.50
C GLN A 237 -18.38 -27.75 -1.71
N ARG A 238 -18.08 -27.26 -2.90
CA ARG A 238 -18.67 -27.74 -4.16
C ARG A 238 -18.01 -29.05 -4.58
N ARG A 239 -18.70 -29.86 -5.39
CA ARG A 239 -18.12 -31.08 -5.96
C ARG A 239 -16.90 -30.73 -6.81
N GLY A 240 -15.76 -31.37 -6.52
CA GLY A 240 -14.50 -31.14 -7.23
C GLY A 240 -13.73 -29.88 -6.82
N GLU A 241 -14.26 -29.09 -5.89
CA GLU A 241 -13.57 -27.90 -5.37
C GLU A 241 -12.50 -28.28 -4.36
N ARG A 242 -11.33 -27.64 -4.45
CA ARG A 242 -10.24 -27.84 -3.48
C ARG A 242 -10.60 -27.27 -2.11
N MET A 243 -10.07 -27.87 -1.04
CA MET A 243 -10.31 -27.38 0.32
C MET A 243 -9.84 -25.93 0.49
N THR A 244 -8.69 -25.58 -0.08
CA THR A 244 -8.16 -24.21 -0.08
C THR A 244 -9.11 -23.21 -0.76
N GLU A 245 -9.80 -23.59 -1.83
CA GLU A 245 -10.74 -22.72 -2.55
C GLU A 245 -12.03 -22.51 -1.75
N TYR A 246 -12.57 -23.59 -1.18
CA TYR A 246 -13.72 -23.52 -0.29
C TYR A 246 -13.43 -22.62 0.92
N MET A 247 -12.26 -22.79 1.55
CA MET A 247 -11.82 -21.95 2.67
C MET A 247 -11.74 -20.47 2.29
N ARG A 248 -11.19 -20.13 1.12
CA ARG A 248 -11.12 -18.74 0.65
C ARG A 248 -12.51 -18.11 0.50
N ARG A 249 -13.50 -18.86 -0.01
CA ARG A 249 -14.89 -18.37 -0.12
C ARG A 249 -15.49 -18.14 1.27
N LEU A 250 -15.27 -19.06 2.21
CA LEU A 250 -15.71 -18.88 3.59
C LEU A 250 -15.05 -17.67 4.26
N ASP A 251 -13.73 -17.52 4.11
CA ASP A 251 -12.98 -16.43 4.73
C ASP A 251 -13.43 -15.06 4.21
N LYS A 252 -13.82 -14.95 2.93
CA LYS A 252 -14.41 -13.72 2.38
C LYS A 252 -15.70 -13.32 3.12
N ILE A 253 -16.61 -14.28 3.33
CA ILE A 253 -17.87 -14.02 4.04
C ILE A 253 -17.61 -13.74 5.53
N LEU A 254 -16.72 -14.53 6.15
CA LEU A 254 -16.34 -14.36 7.55
C LEU A 254 -15.75 -12.97 7.80
N HIS A 255 -14.88 -12.49 6.91
CA HIS A 255 -14.32 -11.15 7.00
C HIS A 255 -15.42 -10.07 7.00
N GLN A 256 -16.43 -10.18 6.13
CA GLN A 256 -17.57 -9.26 6.12
C GLN A 256 -18.39 -9.30 7.42
N ILE A 257 -18.60 -10.49 7.99
CA ILE A 257 -19.25 -10.64 9.30
C ILE A 257 -18.44 -9.93 10.38
N LEU A 258 -17.10 -10.05 10.36
CA LEU A 258 -16.21 -9.43 11.33
C LEU A 258 -16.20 -7.92 11.22
N LEU A 259 -16.23 -7.36 10.02
CA LEU A 259 -16.35 -5.92 9.82
C LEU A 259 -17.64 -5.36 10.43
N LYS A 260 -18.79 -6.08 10.29
CA LYS A 260 -20.09 -5.61 10.77
C LYS A 260 -20.38 -5.91 12.24
N LYS A 261 -20.09 -7.12 12.74
CA LYS A 261 -20.39 -7.52 14.14
C LYS A 261 -19.20 -7.37 15.07
N GLY A 262 -18.01 -7.58 14.53
CA GLY A 262 -16.82 -7.79 15.31
C GLY A 262 -16.73 -9.16 15.99
N ALA A 263 -15.52 -9.71 16.12
CA ALA A 263 -15.24 -10.85 17.00
C ALA A 263 -13.84 -10.80 17.64
N GLU A 264 -13.63 -11.57 18.71
CA GLU A 264 -12.30 -11.84 19.26
C GLU A 264 -11.57 -12.89 18.38
N PRO A 265 -10.27 -12.75 18.06
CA PRO A 265 -9.58 -13.66 17.13
C PRO A 265 -9.70 -15.16 17.48
N ALA A 266 -9.71 -15.49 18.78
CA ALA A 266 -9.90 -16.86 19.24
C ALA A 266 -11.31 -17.41 18.91
N GLU A 267 -12.34 -16.58 18.92
CA GLU A 267 -13.70 -17.00 18.52
C GLU A 267 -13.80 -17.19 17.00
N VAL A 268 -13.02 -16.42 16.23
CA VAL A 268 -12.97 -16.53 14.76
C VAL A 268 -12.43 -17.89 14.33
N ASP A 269 -11.34 -18.35 14.95
CA ASP A 269 -10.73 -19.64 14.62
C ASP A 269 -11.68 -20.80 14.92
N LYS A 270 -12.41 -20.76 16.05
CA LYS A 270 -13.46 -21.75 16.38
C LYS A 270 -14.57 -21.78 15.35
N ILE A 271 -15.12 -20.62 15.00
CA ILE A 271 -16.21 -20.50 14.03
C ILE A 271 -15.75 -21.04 12.66
N ARG A 272 -14.52 -20.68 12.26
CA ARG A 272 -13.90 -21.13 11.02
C ARG A 272 -13.82 -22.64 10.93
N ILE A 273 -13.19 -23.28 11.92
CA ILE A 273 -13.01 -24.74 11.90
C ILE A 273 -14.35 -25.46 11.96
N LYS A 274 -15.27 -24.99 12.80
CA LYS A 274 -16.60 -25.57 12.90
C LYS A 274 -17.32 -25.55 11.55
N GLN A 275 -17.26 -24.45 10.81
CA GLN A 275 -17.91 -24.36 9.51
C GLN A 275 -17.18 -25.15 8.43
N ILE A 276 -15.85 -25.19 8.44
CA ILE A 276 -15.09 -26.05 7.51
C ILE A 276 -15.51 -27.51 7.73
N LEU A 277 -15.44 -28.01 8.96
CA LEU A 277 -15.82 -29.38 9.27
C LEU A 277 -17.30 -29.69 8.98
N ARG A 278 -18.20 -28.71 9.09
CA ARG A 278 -19.62 -28.89 8.77
C ARG A 278 -19.88 -28.89 7.26
N GLY A 279 -19.27 -27.97 6.53
CA GLY A 279 -19.62 -27.69 5.14
C GLY A 279 -18.71 -28.34 4.09
N SER A 280 -17.62 -28.99 4.50
CA SER A 280 -16.79 -29.82 3.62
C SER A 280 -17.52 -31.06 3.12
N GLN A 281 -17.09 -31.56 1.94
CA GLN A 281 -17.64 -32.78 1.36
C GLN A 281 -17.37 -34.00 2.27
N PRO A 282 -18.35 -34.91 2.48
CA PRO A 282 -18.21 -36.02 3.43
C PRO A 282 -17.03 -36.96 3.19
N LEU A 283 -16.57 -37.08 1.94
CA LEU A 283 -15.47 -37.96 1.53
C LEU A 283 -14.21 -37.19 1.12
N ASP A 284 -14.14 -35.89 1.42
CA ASP A 284 -12.95 -35.10 1.17
C ASP A 284 -11.78 -35.61 2.05
N PRO A 285 -10.66 -36.08 1.46
CA PRO A 285 -9.56 -36.64 2.25
C PRO A 285 -8.90 -35.62 3.19
N VAL A 286 -8.86 -34.34 2.79
CA VAL A 286 -8.30 -33.25 3.61
C VAL A 286 -9.18 -33.01 4.83
N MET A 287 -10.50 -33.01 4.65
CA MET A 287 -11.45 -32.93 5.76
C MET A 287 -11.30 -34.09 6.74
N MET A 288 -11.12 -35.33 6.26
CA MET A 288 -10.92 -36.49 7.14
C MET A 288 -9.65 -36.34 7.98
N GLN A 289 -8.56 -35.87 7.36
CA GLN A 289 -7.31 -35.56 8.08
C GLN A 289 -7.50 -34.42 9.09
N LEU A 290 -8.24 -33.37 8.71
CA LEU A 290 -8.57 -32.27 9.61
C LEU A 290 -9.38 -32.76 10.81
N ARG A 291 -10.37 -33.65 10.66
CA ARG A 291 -11.08 -34.24 11.81
C ARG A 291 -10.14 -35.02 12.72
N SER A 292 -9.25 -35.82 12.14
CA SER A 292 -8.29 -36.61 12.90
C SER A 292 -7.32 -35.74 13.70
N ARG A 293 -6.87 -34.60 13.14
CA ARG A 293 -5.94 -33.68 13.81
C ARG A 293 -6.64 -32.68 14.73
N ALA A 294 -7.86 -32.26 14.41
CA ALA A 294 -8.61 -31.29 15.19
C ALA A 294 -9.07 -31.84 16.54
N GLY A 295 -9.43 -33.13 16.66
CA GLY A 295 -9.71 -33.78 17.94
C GLY A 295 -10.42 -32.88 18.99
N ASN A 296 -9.86 -32.82 20.21
CA ASN A 296 -10.25 -31.88 21.28
C ASN A 296 -9.39 -30.60 21.31
N GLN A 297 -8.46 -30.42 20.36
CA GLN A 297 -7.52 -29.31 20.35
C GLN A 297 -8.00 -28.23 19.38
N GLU A 298 -8.06 -27.00 19.86
CA GLU A 298 -8.44 -25.85 19.06
C GLU A 298 -7.30 -25.50 18.09
N LEU A 299 -7.42 -25.92 16.83
CA LEU A 299 -6.45 -25.56 15.79
C LEU A 299 -6.49 -24.03 15.56
N LYS A 300 -5.32 -23.42 15.41
CA LYS A 300 -5.23 -21.99 15.04
C LYS A 300 -5.23 -21.84 13.52
N TYR A 301 -5.54 -20.63 13.02
CA TYR A 301 -5.57 -20.35 11.57
C TYR A 301 -4.32 -20.84 10.80
N LEU A 302 -3.12 -20.56 11.31
CA LEU A 302 -1.87 -20.96 10.63
C LEU A 302 -1.68 -22.49 10.59
N GLU A 303 -2.08 -23.18 11.66
CA GLU A 303 -2.01 -24.65 11.72
C GLU A 303 -3.00 -25.27 10.74
N LEU A 304 -4.22 -24.74 10.67
CA LEU A 304 -5.24 -25.15 9.71
C LEU A 304 -4.73 -25.03 8.26
N ILE A 305 -4.20 -23.86 7.89
CA ILE A 305 -3.65 -23.65 6.53
C ILE A 305 -2.52 -24.63 6.23
N ARG A 306 -1.64 -24.88 7.20
CA ARG A 306 -0.53 -25.83 7.05
C ARG A 306 -1.05 -27.25 6.79
N VAL A 307 -1.98 -27.75 7.60
CA VAL A 307 -2.56 -29.10 7.44
C VAL A 307 -3.21 -29.25 6.07
N VAL A 308 -3.99 -28.26 5.65
CA VAL A 308 -4.68 -28.28 4.34
C VAL A 308 -3.69 -28.34 3.20
N ARG A 309 -2.66 -27.48 3.22
CA ARG A 309 -1.66 -27.46 2.14
C ARG A 309 -0.80 -28.71 2.09
N GLU A 310 -0.40 -29.25 3.24
CA GLU A 310 0.34 -30.51 3.31
C GLU A 310 -0.47 -31.66 2.71
N GLU A 311 -1.75 -31.80 3.08
CA GLU A 311 -2.57 -32.90 2.59
C GLU A 311 -2.95 -32.73 1.11
N GLU A 312 -3.28 -31.52 0.66
CA GLU A 312 -3.53 -31.25 -0.76
C GLU A 312 -2.30 -31.60 -1.62
N ALA A 313 -1.09 -31.25 -1.19
CA ALA A 313 0.16 -31.60 -1.89
C ALA A 313 0.38 -33.13 -1.95
N LEU A 314 0.11 -33.85 -0.87
CA LEU A 314 0.19 -35.31 -0.84
C LEU A 314 -0.82 -35.97 -1.80
N LEU A 315 -2.03 -35.40 -1.92
CA LEU A 315 -3.05 -35.87 -2.85
C LEU A 315 -2.64 -35.63 -4.31
N GLU A 316 -2.07 -34.46 -4.60
CA GLU A 316 -1.51 -34.13 -5.91
C GLU A 316 -0.40 -35.12 -6.31
N GLU A 317 0.55 -35.38 -5.42
CA GLU A 317 1.64 -36.34 -5.68
C GLU A 317 1.12 -37.77 -5.91
N LYS A 318 0.12 -38.22 -5.13
CA LYS A 318 -0.53 -39.53 -5.31
C LYS A 318 -1.32 -39.60 -6.62
N SER A 319 -1.90 -38.50 -7.07
CA SER A 319 -2.62 -38.42 -8.34
C SER A 319 -1.65 -38.48 -9.53
N PHE A 320 -0.52 -37.76 -9.43
CA PHE A 320 0.55 -37.75 -10.43
C PHE A 320 1.14 -39.16 -10.62
N ARG A 321 1.51 -39.83 -9.52
CA ARG A 321 2.02 -41.21 -9.55
C ARG A 321 1.01 -42.22 -10.10
N ARG A 322 -0.29 -42.01 -9.88
CA ARG A 322 -1.35 -42.85 -10.47
C ARG A 322 -1.52 -42.57 -11.97
N GLY A 323 -1.38 -41.32 -12.40
CA GLY A 323 -1.33 -40.93 -13.81
C GLY A 323 -0.17 -41.60 -14.53
N GLU A 324 1.06 -41.48 -14.02
CA GLU A 324 2.25 -42.11 -14.62
C GLU A 324 2.13 -43.64 -14.71
N ARG A 325 1.57 -44.31 -13.70
CA ARG A 325 1.31 -45.76 -13.74
C ARG A 325 0.23 -46.15 -14.75
N ALA A 326 -0.75 -45.28 -15.04
CA ALA A 326 -1.77 -45.54 -16.05
C ALA A 326 -1.19 -45.47 -17.48
N TYR A 327 -0.16 -44.64 -17.72
CA TYR A 327 0.56 -44.60 -19.01
C TYR A 327 1.64 -45.68 -19.16
N ALA A 328 2.04 -46.34 -18.07
CA ALA A 328 3.09 -47.37 -18.06
C ALA A 328 2.55 -48.81 -18.11
N GLN A 329 1.30 -49.05 -18.56
CA GLN A 329 0.85 -50.42 -18.83
C GLN A 329 1.53 -50.95 -20.11
N PRO A 330 2.26 -52.08 -20.04
CA PRO A 330 2.79 -52.71 -21.24
C PRO A 330 1.64 -53.30 -22.05
N VAL A 331 1.65 -53.03 -23.36
CA VAL A 331 0.81 -53.68 -24.36
C VAL A 331 1.03 -55.20 -24.23
N ARG A 332 0.08 -55.90 -23.62
CA ARG A 332 0.01 -57.36 -23.75
C ARG A 332 -0.23 -57.65 -25.23
N HIS A 333 0.77 -58.23 -25.89
CA HIS A 333 0.57 -58.88 -27.17
C HIS A 333 -0.39 -60.05 -26.94
N ASN A 334 -1.63 -59.90 -27.35
CA ASN A 334 -2.54 -61.01 -27.56
C ASN A 334 -2.34 -61.45 -29.01
N ASP A 335 -1.53 -62.49 -29.22
CA ASP A 335 -1.65 -63.30 -30.42
C ASP A 335 -2.97 -64.07 -30.36
N GLY A 336 -3.65 -64.06 -31.49
CA GLY A 336 -5.08 -64.23 -31.60
C GLY A 336 -5.64 -65.60 -31.27
N LEU A 337 -6.92 -65.57 -30.90
CA LEU A 337 -7.95 -66.51 -31.32
C LEU A 337 -9.30 -65.85 -31.06
N GLN A 338 -10.03 -65.55 -32.13
CA GLN A 338 -11.48 -65.32 -32.05
C GLN A 338 -12.16 -66.60 -31.53
N PRO A 339 -13.32 -66.48 -30.87
CA PRO A 339 -14.53 -66.71 -31.64
C PRO A 339 -15.66 -65.71 -31.33
N GLU A 340 -16.34 -65.39 -32.43
CA GLU A 340 -17.78 -65.34 -32.66
C GLU A 340 -18.76 -64.70 -31.65
N SER A 341 -19.68 -63.99 -32.28
CA SER A 341 -20.86 -63.28 -31.83
C SER A 341 -21.81 -64.08 -30.94
N ASP A 342 -22.44 -63.42 -29.98
CA ASP A 342 -23.90 -63.40 -29.93
C ASP A 342 -24.45 -62.15 -29.23
N SER A 343 -25.47 -61.59 -29.88
CA SER A 343 -26.31 -60.46 -29.51
C SER A 343 -27.15 -60.73 -28.26
N LEU A 344 -27.44 -59.69 -27.47
CA LEU A 344 -28.80 -59.41 -26.98
C LEU A 344 -28.91 -58.01 -26.35
N ASP A 345 -30.05 -57.39 -26.64
CA ASP A 345 -30.40 -55.99 -26.44
C ASP A 345 -30.78 -55.57 -25.01
N ALA A 346 -30.74 -54.25 -24.83
CA ALA A 346 -31.70 -53.40 -24.11
C ALA A 346 -31.90 -53.54 -22.58
N TYR A 347 -31.72 -52.45 -21.83
CA TYR A 347 -32.77 -51.47 -21.46
C TYR A 347 -32.18 -50.45 -20.47
N GLY A 348 -32.56 -49.17 -20.63
CA GLY A 348 -32.25 -48.13 -19.66
C GLY A 348 -33.13 -48.20 -18.41
N SER A 349 -32.74 -47.47 -17.36
CA SER A 349 -33.63 -46.69 -16.49
C SER A 349 -32.78 -45.78 -15.60
N ASP A 350 -33.09 -44.49 -15.67
CA ASP A 350 -32.89 -43.51 -14.60
C ASP A 350 -33.49 -44.03 -13.30
N GLU A 351 -32.85 -43.80 -12.15
CA GLU A 351 -33.56 -43.56 -10.90
C GLU A 351 -32.80 -42.54 -10.03
N ASP A 352 -33.59 -41.58 -9.58
CA ASP A 352 -33.32 -40.49 -8.65
C ASP A 352 -32.81 -41.00 -7.28
N GLU A 353 -31.91 -40.24 -6.64
CA GLU A 353 -31.79 -40.30 -5.17
C GLU A 353 -31.91 -38.92 -4.53
N GLN A 354 -33.03 -38.82 -3.81
CA GLN A 354 -33.60 -37.78 -2.99
C GLN A 354 -32.63 -37.13 -1.98
N GLU A 355 -32.67 -35.80 -1.91
CA GLU A 355 -32.17 -35.00 -0.80
C GLU A 355 -32.91 -35.33 0.51
N HIS A 356 -32.19 -35.81 1.52
CA HIS A 356 -32.69 -35.91 2.89
C HIS A 356 -32.38 -34.63 3.67
N LEU A 357 -33.35 -33.72 3.70
CA LEU A 357 -33.35 -32.51 4.51
C LEU A 357 -33.60 -32.87 5.99
N VAL A 358 -32.55 -32.86 6.83
CA VAL A 358 -32.72 -32.99 8.28
C VAL A 358 -32.87 -31.59 8.89
N VAL A 359 -34.11 -31.21 9.17
CA VAL A 359 -34.45 -29.98 9.90
C VAL A 359 -34.06 -30.13 11.37
N PHE A 360 -32.94 -29.53 11.78
CA PHE A 360 -32.65 -29.31 13.20
C PHE A 360 -33.39 -28.05 13.68
N LYS A 361 -34.42 -28.26 14.51
CA LYS A 361 -35.13 -27.20 15.21
C LYS A 361 -34.16 -26.45 16.13
N SER A 362 -33.90 -25.18 15.83
CA SER A 362 -33.19 -24.27 16.72
C SER A 362 -34.08 -23.93 17.92
N THR A 363 -33.69 -24.38 19.12
CA THR A 363 -34.29 -23.90 20.35
C THR A 363 -33.74 -22.51 20.66
N GLU A 364 -34.52 -21.48 20.35
CA GLU A 364 -34.32 -20.11 20.83
C GLU A 364 -34.44 -20.07 22.37
N LYS A 365 -33.33 -20.15 23.12
CA LYS A 365 -33.28 -19.63 24.50
C LYS A 365 -31.90 -19.05 24.82
N ASN A 366 -31.93 -17.74 25.12
CA ASN A 366 -30.91 -16.89 25.75
C ASN A 366 -29.60 -16.58 25.00
N CYS A 367 -29.63 -15.50 24.21
CA CYS A 367 -28.43 -14.71 23.91
C CYS A 367 -28.06 -13.82 25.12
N PRO A 368 -26.83 -13.92 25.68
CA PRO A 368 -26.29 -12.90 26.55
C PRO A 368 -26.02 -11.63 25.72
N LYS A 369 -26.36 -10.46 26.28
CA LYS A 369 -26.11 -9.14 25.68
C LYS A 369 -24.62 -9.01 25.26
N PRO A 370 -24.32 -8.41 24.10
CA PRO A 370 -22.95 -8.36 23.57
C PRO A 370 -22.00 -7.63 24.54
N SER A 371 -20.91 -8.32 24.85
CA SER A 371 -19.83 -7.90 25.74
C SER A 371 -19.14 -6.62 25.23
N ARG A 372 -18.78 -5.75 26.17
CA ARG A 372 -18.20 -4.39 26.04
C ARG A 372 -16.93 -4.25 25.18
N LYS A 373 -16.44 -5.30 24.52
CA LYS A 373 -15.14 -5.29 23.80
C LYS A 373 -15.20 -4.67 22.40
N PHE A 374 -16.36 -4.63 21.71
CA PHE A 374 -16.47 -3.94 20.40
C PHE A 374 -16.55 -2.42 20.47
N ARG A 375 -16.75 -1.87 21.67
CA ARG A 375 -16.50 -0.46 21.90
C ARG A 375 -15.02 -0.12 21.84
N LYS A 376 -14.07 -1.05 22.03
CA LYS A 376 -12.64 -0.72 22.16
C LYS A 376 -11.90 -0.42 20.85
N LEU A 377 -12.28 -0.98 19.69
CA LEU A 377 -11.68 -0.55 18.41
C LEU A 377 -12.24 0.81 17.95
N LYS A 378 -13.53 1.09 18.18
CA LYS A 378 -14.09 2.45 18.02
C LYS A 378 -13.67 3.44 19.12
N LEU A 379 -13.27 2.99 20.32
CA LEU A 379 -12.77 3.86 21.41
C LEU A 379 -11.25 4.11 21.35
N ASN A 380 -10.43 3.19 20.84
CA ASN A 380 -8.96 3.39 20.87
C ASN A 380 -8.52 4.53 19.94
N CYS A 381 -9.22 4.74 18.82
CA CYS A 381 -9.01 5.92 17.98
C CYS A 381 -9.44 7.23 18.69
N ASN A 382 -10.47 7.17 19.56
CA ASN A 382 -10.98 8.31 20.32
C ASN A 382 -10.18 8.64 21.60
N LYS A 383 -9.45 7.66 22.18
CA LYS A 383 -8.67 7.85 23.42
C LYS A 383 -7.25 8.35 23.16
N ARG A 384 -6.69 8.06 21.97
CA ARG A 384 -5.38 8.60 21.54
C ARG A 384 -5.44 10.09 21.18
N MET A 385 -6.60 10.58 20.73
CA MET A 385 -6.84 11.99 20.35
C MET A 385 -7.12 12.95 21.54
N ARG A 386 -7.50 12.44 22.73
CA ARG A 386 -7.74 13.31 23.91
C ARG A 386 -6.50 13.59 24.75
N ASN A 387 -5.43 12.81 24.61
CA ASN A 387 -4.18 13.01 25.37
C ASN A 387 -3.17 13.92 24.64
N CYS A 388 -3.47 14.40 23.42
CA CYS A 388 -2.66 15.40 22.71
C CYS A 388 -3.32 16.80 22.68
N ALA A 389 -4.42 17.00 23.40
CA ALA A 389 -5.13 18.29 23.50
C ALA A 389 -5.17 18.82 24.95
N GLY A 390 -4.24 18.39 25.79
CA GLY A 390 -4.16 18.78 27.19
C GLY A 390 -2.74 18.65 27.72
N TYR A 391 -1.80 19.37 27.09
CA TYR A 391 -0.71 20.15 27.70
C TYR A 391 -0.15 21.08 26.63
#